data_AF-A0A1Z4V8Y4-F1
#
_entry.id   AF-A0A1Z4V8Y4-F1
#
_cell.length_a   1.000
_cell.length_b   1.000
_cell.length_c   1.000
_cell.angle_alpha   90.00
_cell.angle_beta   90.00
_cell.angle_gamma   90.00
#
_symmetry.space_group_name_H-M   'P 1'
#
loop_
_entity.id
_entity.type
_entity.pdbx_description
1 polymer ?
#
loop_
_entity_poly.entity_id
_entity_poly.type
_entity_poly.pdbx_seq_one_letter_code
_entity_poly.pdbx_strand_id
1 'polypeptide(L)' 'MKHEDNRVVSIPSHSGKTIGKGLLVKIIRDADLTKDELIELLN' A
#
# COMPACT_ATOMS: atom_id res chain seq x y z
N MET A 1 -7.67 2.19 8.62
CA MET A 1 -8.21 3.34 7.88
C MET A 1 -9.07 2.78 6.76
N LYS A 2 -10.26 3.36 6.55
CA LYS A 2 -11.23 2.91 5.55
C LYS A 2 -11.36 4.01 4.53
N HIS A 3 -11.21 3.68 3.25
CA HIS A 3 -11.39 4.64 2.17
C HIS A 3 -12.89 4.99 2.05
N GLU A 4 -13.23 6.17 1.52
CA GLU A 4 -14.62 6.65 1.44
C GLU A 4 -15.51 5.74 0.57
N ASP A 5 -14.91 5.03 -0.38
CA ASP A 5 -15.55 3.98 -1.19
C ASP A 5 -15.64 2.60 -0.51
N ASN A 6 -15.34 2.52 0.78
CA ASN A 6 -15.30 1.32 1.61
C ASN A 6 -14.11 0.35 1.40
N ARG A 7 -13.10 0.68 0.59
CA ARG A 7 -11.90 -0.15 0.49
C ARG A 7 -11.11 -0.15 1.80
N VAL A 8 -10.55 -1.32 2.11
CA VAL A 8 -9.69 -1.55 3.28
C VAL A 8 -8.51 -2.40 2.84
N VAL A 9 -7.30 -1.92 3.13
CA VAL A 9 -6.04 -2.62 2.85
C VAL A 9 -5.31 -2.87 4.16
N SER A 10 -4.83 -4.11 4.35
CA SER A 10 -4.07 -4.50 5.53
C SER A 10 -2.58 -4.52 5.23
N ILE A 11 -1.78 -3.89 6.09
CA ILE A 11 -0.32 -3.81 5.97
C ILE A 11 0.37 -4.30 7.25
N PRO A 12 1.51 -5.01 7.17
CA PRO A 12 2.31 -5.31 8.35
C PRO A 12 3.06 -4.05 8.83
N SER A 13 2.98 -3.74 10.12
CA SER A 13 3.53 -2.51 10.71
C SER A 13 4.74 -2.74 11.64
N HIS A 14 5.39 -3.90 11.58
CA HIS A 14 6.59 -4.13 12.41
C HIS A 14 7.75 -3.23 11.94
N SER A 15 8.38 -2.53 12.88
CA SER A 15 9.47 -1.60 12.59
C SER A 15 10.74 -2.31 12.10
N GLY A 16 11.55 -1.59 11.32
CA GLY A 16 12.90 -2.03 10.91
C GLY A 16 12.98 -3.12 9.83
N LYS A 17 11.87 -3.48 9.19
CA LYS A 17 11.85 -4.47 8.11
C LYS A 17 11.39 -3.86 6.79
N THR A 18 12.05 -4.26 5.71
CA THR A 18 11.65 -3.90 4.34
C THR A 18 10.47 -4.77 3.89
N ILE A 19 9.45 -4.15 3.30
CA ILE A 19 8.36 -4.88 2.64
C ILE A 19 8.91 -5.53 1.37
N GLY A 20 8.78 -6.85 1.25
CA GLY A 20 9.19 -7.56 0.05
C GLY A 20 8.36 -7.19 -1.17
N LYS A 21 8.97 -7.27 -2.38
CA LYS A 21 8.36 -6.87 -3.66
C LYS A 21 6.94 -7.44 -3.87
N GLY A 22 6.73 -8.73 -3.60
CA GLY A 22 5.43 -9.38 -3.82
C GLY A 22 4.33 -8.79 -2.93
N LEU A 23 4.65 -8.51 -1.67
CA LEU A 23 3.70 -7.90 -0.73
C LEU A 23 3.44 -6.44 -1.10
N LEU A 24 4.46 -5.68 -1.51
CA LEU A 24 4.30 -4.31 -1.98
C LEU A 24 3.37 -4.24 -3.20
N VAL A 25 3.59 -5.09 -4.21
CA VAL A 25 2.73 -5.16 -5.41
C VAL A 25 1.29 -5.52 -5.04
N LYS A 26 1.10 -6.43 -4.08
CA LYS A 26 -0.24 -6.77 -3.58
C LYS A 26 -0.91 -5.57 -2.91
N ILE A 27 -0.20 -4.85 -2.04
CA ILE A 27 -0.72 -3.65 -1.35
C ILE A 27 -1.15 -2.58 -2.36
N ILE A 28 -0.31 -2.30 -3.36
CA ILE A 28 -0.61 -1.33 -4.43
C ILE A 28 -1.90 -1.72 -5.16
N ARG A 29 -2.04 -2.99 -5.53
CA ARG A 29 -3.23 -3.51 -6.21
C ARG A 29 -4.48 -3.47 -5.32
N ASP A 30 -4.38 -3.89 -4.07
CA ASP A 30 -5.51 -3.87 -3.12
C ASP A 30 -5.96 -2.43 -2.81
N ALA A 31 -5.01 -1.48 -2.87
CA ALA A 31 -5.25 -0.04 -2.72
C ALA A 31 -5.72 0.66 -4.00
N ASP A 32 -5.93 -0.06 -5.11
CA ASP A 32 -6.27 0.48 -6.44
C ASP A 32 -5.38 1.67 -6.83
N LEU A 33 -4.09 1.55 -6.56
CA LEU A 33 -3.08 2.54 -6.93
C LEU A 33 -2.20 2.01 -8.05
N THR A 34 -1.64 2.94 -8.81
CA THR A 34 -0.47 2.72 -9.64
C THR A 34 0.81 2.90 -8.82
N LYS A 35 1.94 2.42 -9.36
CA LYS A 35 3.25 2.65 -8.75
C LYS A 35 3.58 4.14 -8.65
N ASP A 36 3.23 4.91 -9.68
CA ASP A 36 3.60 6.32 -9.76
C ASP A 36 2.77 7.17 -8.79
N GLU A 37 1.47 6.89 -8.64
CA GLU A 37 0.62 7.50 -7.59
C GLU A 37 1.14 7.19 -6.19
N LEU A 38 1.61 5.96 -5.93
CA LEU A 38 2.24 5.65 -4.64
C LEU A 38 3.51 6.48 -4.42
N ILE A 39 4.35 6.66 -5.45
CA ILE A 39 5.57 7.47 -5.34
C ILE A 39 5.22 8.94 -5.08
N GLU A 40 4.19 9.46 -5.74
CA GLU A 40 3.71 10.82 -5.54
C GLU A 40 3.22 11.05 -4.10
N LEU A 41 2.50 10.09 -3.51
CA LEU A 41 2.03 10.15 -2.12
C LEU A 41 3.13 10.09 -1.05
N LEU A 42 4.36 9.69 -1.42
CA LEU A 42 5.51 9.59 -0.51
C LEU A 42 6.40 10.84 -0.50
N ASN A 43 6.13 11.81 -1.38
CA ASN A 43 6.82 13.11 -1.43
C ASN A 43 6.10 14.15 -0.59
#